data_AF-A0A952ZJT0-F1
#
_entry.id   AF-A0A952ZJT0-F1
#
_cell.length_a   1.000
_cell.length_b   1.000
_cell.length_c   1.000
_cell.angle_alpha   90.00
_cell.angle_beta   90.00
_cell.angle_gamma   90.00
#
_symmetry.space_group_name_H-M   'P 1'
#
loop_
_entity.id
_entity.type
_entity.pdbx_description
1 polymer ?
#
loop_
_entity_poly.entity_id
_entity_poly.type
_entity_poly.pdbx_seq_one_letter_code
_entity_poly.pdbx_strand_id
1 'polypeptide(L)'
;MSERVISGSLEPEPSVVTIAHIIYILHGLSILVALVGSAFVIGAFLFSLPAIVAVILNYVYRGNARGTWLESHFRWQIRTFWFAMLWAALAFVFLFTVGLVLVLSIIGIPLALAPFGVLCVWIIYRVIRGWARLKDRRAMEF
;
A
#
# COMPACT_ATOMS: atom_id res chain seq x y z
N MET A 1 -22.28 27.24 -14.73
CA MET A 1 -21.52 26.04 -14.33
C MET A 1 -21.12 26.24 -12.88
N SER A 2 -21.91 25.74 -11.92
CA SER A 2 -21.67 25.99 -10.49
C SER A 2 -20.60 25.03 -9.97
N GLU A 3 -19.44 25.55 -9.57
CA GLU A 3 -18.51 24.81 -8.72
C GLU A 3 -19.26 24.46 -7.43
N ARG A 4 -19.64 23.20 -7.26
CA ARG A 4 -20.22 22.73 -5.99
C ARG A 4 -19.06 22.55 -5.02
N VAL A 5 -18.70 23.61 -4.33
CA VAL A 5 -17.81 23.56 -3.17
C VAL A 5 -18.56 22.88 -2.03
N ILE A 6 -18.41 21.57 -1.89
CA ILE A 6 -18.84 20.87 -0.67
C ILE A 6 -17.60 20.69 0.21
N SER A 7 -17.56 21.36 1.37
CA SER A 7 -16.52 21.30 2.41
C SER A 7 -15.20 22.08 2.21
N GLY A 8 -15.11 23.01 1.26
CA GLY A 8 -13.92 23.86 1.07
C GLY A 8 -12.79 23.24 0.26
N SER A 9 -12.98 22.02 -0.27
CA SER A 9 -12.15 21.39 -1.30
C SER A 9 -12.88 21.36 -2.64
N LEU A 10 -12.14 21.40 -3.75
CA LEU A 10 -12.69 21.20 -5.09
C LEU A 10 -13.19 19.75 -5.25
N GLU A 11 -14.24 19.56 -6.05
CA GLU A 11 -14.68 18.22 -6.45
C GLU A 11 -13.72 17.63 -7.49
N PRO A 12 -13.23 16.39 -7.31
CA PRO A 12 -12.31 15.78 -8.25
C PRO A 12 -13.02 15.33 -9.53
N GLU A 13 -12.27 15.39 -10.64
CA GLU A 13 -12.67 14.79 -11.92
C GLU A 13 -13.03 13.29 -11.76
N PRO A 14 -14.13 12.80 -12.36
CA PRO A 14 -14.55 11.40 -12.23
C PRO A 14 -13.48 10.37 -12.66
N SER A 15 -12.65 10.73 -13.63
CA SER A 15 -11.52 9.91 -14.07
C SER A 15 -10.48 9.73 -12.97
N VAL A 16 -10.18 10.79 -12.20
CA VAL A 16 -9.19 10.75 -11.11
C VAL A 16 -9.71 9.89 -9.95
N VAL A 17 -11.02 9.93 -9.66
CA VAL A 17 -11.66 9.01 -8.71
C VAL A 17 -11.47 7.56 -9.17
N THR A 18 -11.76 7.29 -10.45
CA THR A 18 -11.59 5.95 -11.05
C THR A 18 -10.15 5.45 -10.92
N ILE A 19 -9.17 6.31 -11.21
CA ILE A 19 -7.76 5.97 -11.05
C ILE A 19 -7.41 5.64 -9.59
N ALA A 20 -7.93 6.40 -8.62
CA ALA A 20 -7.70 6.10 -7.20
C ALA A 20 -8.25 4.70 -6.81
N HIS A 21 -9.40 4.29 -7.36
CA HIS A 21 -9.93 2.93 -7.19
C HIS A 21 -9.03 1.87 -7.83
N ILE A 22 -8.59 2.11 -9.08
CA ILE A 22 -7.68 1.20 -9.80
C ILE A 22 -6.38 0.99 -9.00
N ILE A 23 -5.81 2.05 -8.43
CA ILE A 23 -4.60 1.96 -7.60
C ILE A 23 -4.84 1.07 -6.36
N TYR A 24 -5.97 1.19 -5.67
CA TYR A 24 -6.29 0.27 -4.56
C TYR A 24 -6.44 -1.18 -5.01
N ILE A 25 -7.08 -1.41 -6.16
CA ILE A 25 -7.22 -2.75 -6.75
C ILE A 25 -5.86 -3.33 -7.10
N LEU A 26 -4.97 -2.55 -7.72
CA LEU A 26 -3.62 -2.98 -8.06
C LEU A 26 -2.80 -3.35 -6.83
N HIS A 27 -2.87 -2.54 -5.75
CA HIS A 27 -2.25 -2.91 -4.48
C HIS A 27 -2.86 -4.18 -3.87
N GLY A 28 -4.19 -4.34 -3.93
CA GLY A 28 -4.87 -5.57 -3.49
C GLY A 28 -4.42 -6.80 -4.29
N LEU A 29 -4.26 -6.66 -5.61
CA LEU A 29 -3.75 -7.72 -6.48
C LEU A 29 -2.29 -8.08 -6.14
N SER A 30 -1.45 -7.08 -5.86
CA SER A 30 -0.09 -7.33 -5.38
C SER A 30 -0.08 -8.13 -4.07
N ILE A 31 -0.99 -7.84 -3.13
CA ILE A 31 -1.12 -8.62 -1.88
C ILE A 31 -1.49 -10.06 -2.22
N LEU A 32 -2.47 -10.27 -3.10
CA LEU A 32 -2.89 -11.60 -3.52
C LEU A 32 -1.74 -12.40 -4.15
N VAL A 33 -0.99 -11.78 -5.07
CA VAL A 33 0.20 -12.40 -5.68
C VAL A 33 1.22 -12.78 -4.61
N ALA A 34 1.44 -11.92 -3.62
CA ALA A 34 2.38 -12.20 -2.53
C ALA A 34 1.90 -13.31 -1.58
N LEU A 35 0.59 -13.48 -1.39
CA LEU A 35 0.00 -14.53 -0.55
C LEU A 35 -0.03 -15.91 -1.24
N VAL A 36 -0.25 -15.92 -2.56
CA VAL A 36 -0.36 -17.16 -3.35
C VAL A 36 1.01 -17.64 -3.86
N GLY A 37 2.00 -16.75 -3.92
CA GLY A 37 3.39 -17.09 -4.24
C GLY A 37 4.03 -18.00 -3.20
N SER A 38 5.10 -18.72 -3.59
CA SER A 38 5.87 -19.59 -2.69
C SER A 38 6.53 -18.79 -1.56
N ALA A 39 6.88 -19.49 -0.47
CA ALA A 39 7.31 -18.96 0.83
C ALA A 39 8.63 -18.13 0.85
N PHE A 40 9.13 -17.69 -0.29
CA PHE A 40 10.17 -16.66 -0.45
C PHE A 40 9.54 -15.42 -1.11
N VAL A 41 8.63 -14.74 -0.40
CA VAL A 41 8.86 -13.59 0.51
C VAL A 41 8.78 -12.25 -0.21
N ILE A 42 7.74 -11.47 0.12
CA ILE A 42 7.55 -9.99 0.16
C ILE A 42 8.17 -9.09 -0.93
N GLY A 43 9.37 -9.37 -1.45
CA GLY A 43 9.84 -8.80 -2.72
C GLY A 43 8.86 -9.04 -3.85
N ALA A 44 8.16 -10.18 -3.85
CA ALA A 44 7.05 -10.43 -4.79
C ALA A 44 5.93 -9.39 -4.69
N PHE A 45 5.62 -8.85 -3.49
CA PHE A 45 4.64 -7.74 -3.37
C PHE A 45 5.22 -6.45 -3.98
N LEU A 46 6.38 -6.02 -3.49
CA LEU A 46 6.97 -4.70 -3.80
C LEU A 46 7.45 -4.56 -5.24
N PHE A 47 7.93 -5.65 -5.82
CA PHE A 47 8.41 -5.72 -7.20
C PHE A 47 7.42 -6.44 -8.13
N SER A 48 6.20 -6.75 -7.66
CA SER A 48 5.16 -7.20 -8.58
C SER A 48 4.82 -6.08 -9.58
N LEU A 49 4.52 -6.48 -10.81
CA LEU A 49 4.05 -5.55 -11.84
C LEU A 49 2.88 -4.67 -11.35
N PRO A 50 1.85 -5.19 -10.65
CA PRO A 50 0.77 -4.34 -10.16
C PRO A 50 1.21 -3.29 -9.13
N ALA A 51 2.19 -3.58 -8.25
CA ALA A 51 2.65 -2.62 -7.25
C ALA A 51 3.44 -1.48 -7.90
N ILE A 52 4.31 -1.81 -8.85
CA ILE A 52 5.08 -0.84 -9.64
C ILE A 52 4.12 0.05 -10.44
N VAL A 53 3.14 -0.54 -11.15
CA VAL A 53 2.14 0.22 -11.90
C VAL A 53 1.32 1.13 -10.96
N ALA A 54 0.91 0.63 -9.79
CA ALA A 54 0.15 1.41 -8.83
C ALA A 54 0.91 2.64 -8.32
N VAL A 55 2.19 2.51 -7.98
CA VAL A 55 2.99 3.66 -7.50
C VAL A 55 3.29 4.65 -8.63
N ILE A 56 3.50 4.17 -9.87
CA ILE A 56 3.67 5.06 -11.03
C ILE A 56 2.38 5.86 -11.26
N LEU A 57 1.22 5.21 -11.32
CA LEU A 57 -0.07 5.89 -11.48
C LEU A 57 -0.33 6.91 -10.37
N ASN A 58 0.04 6.58 -9.14
CA ASN A 58 -0.01 7.54 -8.03
C ASN A 58 0.77 8.82 -8.33
N TYR A 59 2.03 8.70 -8.77
CA TYR A 59 2.87 9.86 -9.06
C TYR A 59 2.45 10.63 -10.31
N VAL A 60 1.89 9.95 -11.31
CA VAL A 60 1.36 10.60 -12.52
C VAL A 60 0.11 11.43 -12.18
N TYR A 61 -0.84 10.86 -11.42
CA TYR A 61 -2.15 11.49 -11.19
C TYR A 61 -2.25 12.31 -9.91
N ARG A 62 -1.28 12.27 -9.00
CA ARG A 62 -1.29 13.10 -7.76
C ARG A 62 -1.49 14.59 -8.03
N GLY A 63 -1.00 15.09 -9.17
CA GLY A 63 -1.13 16.49 -9.55
C GLY A 63 -2.58 16.89 -9.85
N ASN A 64 -3.36 15.98 -10.43
CA ASN A 64 -4.77 16.17 -10.76
C ASN A 64 -5.67 16.14 -9.53
N ALA A 65 -5.20 15.56 -8.42
CA ALA A 65 -5.95 15.48 -7.18
C ALA A 65 -5.77 16.69 -6.25
N ARG A 66 -4.88 17.64 -6.57
CA ARG A 66 -4.54 18.77 -5.69
C ARG A 66 -5.76 19.64 -5.36
N GLY A 67 -5.88 20.03 -4.09
CA GLY A 67 -7.00 20.86 -3.63
C GLY A 67 -8.34 20.13 -3.54
N THR A 68 -8.36 18.83 -3.82
CA THR A 68 -9.51 17.94 -3.64
C THR A 68 -9.28 17.03 -2.44
N TRP A 69 -10.34 16.40 -1.94
CA TRP A 69 -10.21 15.38 -0.89
C TRP A 69 -9.38 14.15 -1.34
N LEU A 70 -9.26 13.88 -2.65
CA LEU A 70 -8.45 12.79 -3.18
C LEU A 70 -6.95 12.98 -2.97
N GLU A 71 -6.46 14.22 -2.82
CA GLU A 71 -5.04 14.49 -2.55
C GLU A 71 -4.53 13.64 -1.38
N SER A 72 -5.39 13.50 -0.36
CA SER A 72 -5.12 12.69 0.82
C SER A 72 -5.00 11.18 0.52
N HIS A 73 -5.77 10.65 -0.43
CA HIS A 73 -5.71 9.25 -0.84
C HIS A 73 -4.43 8.94 -1.62
N PHE A 74 -4.07 9.78 -2.59
CA PHE A 74 -2.81 9.62 -3.34
C PHE A 74 -1.61 9.67 -2.39
N ARG A 75 -1.60 10.61 -1.44
CA ARG A 75 -0.57 10.68 -0.39
C ARG A 75 -0.56 9.42 0.48
N TRP A 76 -1.72 8.90 0.86
CA TRP A 76 -1.85 7.66 1.64
C TRP A 76 -1.32 6.43 0.89
N GLN A 77 -1.67 6.28 -0.39
CA GLN A 77 -1.23 5.18 -1.24
C GLN A 77 0.29 5.20 -1.44
N ILE A 78 0.86 6.36 -1.80
CA ILE A 78 2.31 6.55 -1.92
C ILE A 78 3.03 6.21 -0.61
N ARG A 79 2.56 6.72 0.53
CA ARG A 79 3.16 6.40 1.84
C ARG A 79 3.07 4.91 2.17
N THR A 80 1.96 4.26 1.83
CA THR A 80 1.79 2.82 2.05
C THR A 80 2.84 2.03 1.28
N PHE A 81 3.09 2.38 0.02
CA PHE A 81 4.13 1.76 -0.79
C PHE A 81 5.53 1.94 -0.17
N TRP A 82 5.93 3.18 0.15
CA TRP A 82 7.29 3.43 0.66
C TRP A 82 7.52 2.88 2.07
N PHE A 83 6.52 2.94 2.94
CA PHE A 83 6.62 2.29 4.24
C PHE A 83 6.65 0.77 4.11
N ALA A 84 5.87 0.17 3.22
CA ALA A 84 5.98 -1.26 2.94
C ALA A 84 7.38 -1.65 2.44
N MET A 85 7.96 -0.84 1.54
CA MET A 85 9.33 -1.02 1.05
C MET A 85 10.36 -0.95 2.19
N LEU A 86 10.26 0.07 3.04
CA LEU A 86 11.14 0.25 4.19
C LEU A 86 11.03 -0.92 5.18
N TRP A 87 9.82 -1.28 5.60
CA TRP A 87 9.62 -2.37 6.57
C TRP A 87 10.03 -3.72 6.01
N ALA A 88 9.83 -3.97 4.71
CA ALA A 88 10.32 -5.19 4.07
C ALA A 88 11.85 -5.24 4.06
N ALA A 89 12.52 -4.12 3.76
CA ALA A 89 13.98 -4.05 3.80
C ALA A 89 14.51 -4.32 5.22
N LEU A 90 13.88 -3.74 6.25
CA LEU A 90 14.24 -3.98 7.64
C LEU A 90 13.98 -5.43 8.07
N ALA A 91 12.85 -6.03 7.68
CA ALA A 91 12.56 -7.43 7.93
C ALA A 91 13.57 -8.37 7.26
N PHE A 92 14.03 -8.02 6.05
CA PHE A 92 15.06 -8.78 5.35
C PHE A 92 16.44 -8.67 6.02
N VAL A 93 16.83 -7.47 6.45
CA VAL A 93 18.06 -7.28 7.25
C VAL A 93 18.00 -8.09 8.54
N PHE A 94 16.87 -8.03 9.26
CA PHE A 94 16.66 -8.82 10.49
C PHE A 94 16.75 -10.33 10.23
N LEU A 95 16.12 -10.81 9.16
CA LEU A 95 16.21 -12.22 8.74
C LEU A 95 17.67 -12.61 8.45
N PHE A 96 18.45 -11.76 7.79
CA PHE A 96 19.85 -12.05 7.48
C PHE A 96 20.74 -12.02 8.73
N THR A 97 20.56 -11.05 9.64
CA THR A 97 21.41 -10.90 10.83
C THR A 97 21.06 -11.89 11.94
N VAL A 98 19.77 -12.07 12.23
CA VAL A 98 19.30 -12.89 13.36
C VAL A 98 18.86 -14.27 12.90
N GLY A 99 18.27 -14.37 11.70
CA GLY A 99 17.81 -15.64 11.13
C GLY A 99 18.95 -16.63 10.87
N LEU A 100 20.15 -16.19 10.49
CA LEU A 100 21.29 -17.10 10.31
C LEU A 100 21.68 -17.84 11.61
N VAL A 101 21.53 -17.17 12.76
CA VAL A 101 21.80 -17.75 14.09
C VAL A 101 20.61 -18.58 14.59
N LEU A 102 19.38 -18.13 14.30
CA LEU A 102 18.14 -18.72 14.80
C LEU A 102 17.65 -19.94 13.99
N VAL A 103 17.97 -20.04 12.69
CA VAL A 103 17.50 -21.11 11.78
C VAL A 103 17.96 -22.51 12.21
N LEU A 104 18.99 -22.62 13.07
CA LEU A 104 19.39 -23.89 13.69
C LEU A 104 18.44 -24.37 14.80
N SER A 105 17.39 -23.61 15.14
CA SER A 105 16.44 -23.93 16.21
C SER A 105 14.99 -23.89 15.73
N ILE A 106 14.16 -24.80 16.25
CA ILE A 106 12.71 -24.89 15.93
C ILE A 106 11.97 -23.58 16.26
N ILE A 107 12.40 -22.86 17.30
CA ILE A 107 11.81 -21.58 17.75
C ILE A 107 12.24 -20.41 16.85
N GLY A 108 13.41 -20.50 16.22
CA GLY A 108 13.97 -19.42 15.43
C GLY A 108 13.26 -19.15 14.11
N ILE A 109 12.70 -20.19 13.48
CA ILE A 109 11.97 -20.06 12.21
C ILE A 109 10.70 -19.20 12.38
N PRO A 110 9.78 -19.47 13.34
CA PRO A 110 8.62 -18.60 13.57
C PRO A 110 9.00 -17.16 13.89
N LEU A 111 10.05 -16.96 14.72
CA LEU A 111 10.50 -15.62 15.11
C LEU A 111 11.07 -14.83 13.93
N ALA A 112 11.80 -15.50 13.03
CA ALA A 112 12.34 -14.90 11.82
C ALA A 112 11.25 -14.51 10.81
N LEU A 113 10.14 -15.25 10.75
CA LEU A 113 9.02 -14.99 9.84
C LEU A 113 7.98 -14.01 10.38
N ALA A 114 7.87 -13.84 11.70
CA ALA A 114 6.87 -12.99 12.33
C ALA A 114 6.83 -11.54 11.79
N PRO A 115 7.96 -10.84 11.53
CA PRO A 115 7.94 -9.49 10.96
C PRO A 115 7.25 -9.42 9.59
N PHE A 116 7.42 -10.45 8.76
CA PHE A 116 6.80 -10.54 7.43
C PHE A 116 5.27 -10.70 7.54
N GLY A 117 4.80 -11.51 8.49
CA GLY A 117 3.38 -11.66 8.79
C GLY A 117 2.73 -10.36 9.29
N VAL A 118 3.40 -9.66 10.22
CA VAL A 118 2.94 -8.36 10.73
C VAL A 118 2.86 -7.33 9.59
N LEU A 119 3.87 -7.28 8.73
CA LEU A 119 3.87 -6.39 7.57
C LEU A 119 2.70 -6.69 6.62
N CYS A 120 2.43 -7.97 6.34
CA CYS A 120 1.32 -8.37 5.49
C CYS A 120 -0.04 -7.87 6.03
N VAL A 121 -0.31 -8.13 7.32
CA VAL A 121 -1.53 -7.66 7.99
C VAL A 121 -1.63 -6.14 7.96
N TRP A 122 -0.52 -5.43 8.20
CA TRP A 122 -0.46 -3.98 8.16
C TRP A 122 -0.80 -3.41 6.77
N ILE A 123 -0.25 -3.99 5.69
CA ILE A 123 -0.55 -3.57 4.30
C ILE A 123 -2.02 -3.81 3.97
N ILE A 124 -2.57 -4.99 4.32
CA ILE A 124 -3.99 -5.33 4.10
C ILE A 124 -4.89 -4.29 4.78
N TYR A 125 -4.63 -3.99 6.05
CA TYR A 125 -5.35 -2.96 6.80
C TYR A 125 -5.30 -1.61 6.09
N ARG A 126 -4.11 -1.16 5.66
CA ARG A 126 -3.91 0.14 4.99
C ARG A 126 -4.71 0.26 3.69
N VAL A 127 -4.73 -0.81 2.89
CA VAL A 127 -5.47 -0.88 1.62
C VAL A 127 -6.97 -0.90 1.87
N ILE A 128 -7.46 -1.76 2.77
CA ILE A 128 -8.90 -1.84 3.11
C ILE A 128 -9.40 -0.52 3.69
N ARG A 129 -8.70 0.06 4.67
CA ARG A 129 -9.07 1.35 5.29
C ARG A 129 -9.14 2.46 4.25
N GLY A 130 -8.11 2.55 3.39
CA GLY A 130 -8.03 3.59 2.37
C GLY A 130 -9.14 3.46 1.33
N TRP A 131 -9.43 2.23 0.90
CA TRP A 131 -10.47 1.97 -0.09
C TRP A 131 -11.88 2.14 0.47
N ALA A 132 -12.11 1.76 1.73
CA ALA A 132 -13.39 2.02 2.41
C ALA A 132 -13.71 3.51 2.46
N ARG A 133 -12.76 4.34 2.89
CA ARG A 133 -12.94 5.81 2.89
C ARG A 133 -13.15 6.40 1.50
N LEU A 134 -12.45 5.85 0.49
CA LEU A 134 -12.63 6.28 -0.89
C LEU A 134 -14.07 6.03 -1.38
N LYS A 135 -14.64 4.86 -1.09
CA LYS A 135 -16.04 4.53 -1.41
C LYS A 135 -17.02 5.47 -0.73
N ASP A 136 -16.73 5.85 0.51
CA ASP A 136 -17.54 6.78 1.29
C ASP A 136 -17.34 8.26 0.89
N ARG A 137 -16.48 8.55 -0.10
CA ARG A 137 -16.07 9.90 -0.52
C ARG A 137 -15.55 10.76 0.62
N ARG A 138 -14.78 10.16 1.53
CA ARG A 138 -14.17 10.84 2.68
C ARG A 138 -12.67 10.90 2.50
N ALA A 139 -12.07 12.06 2.82
CA ALA A 139 -10.62 12.22 2.87
C ALA A 139 -9.96 11.25 3.87
N MET A 140 -8.67 10.98 3.66
CA MET A 140 -7.83 10.26 4.60
C MET A 140 -7.46 11.16 5.79
N GLU A 141 -7.62 10.61 6.99
CA GLU A 141 -7.11 11.18 8.24
C GLU A 141 -5.67 10.70 8.46
N PHE A 142 -4.78 11.62 8.84
CA PHE A 142 -3.34 11.39 9.00
C PHE A 142 -2.91 11.43 10.46
#